data_AF-A0AAD4X902-F1
#
_entry.id   AF-A0AAD4X902-F1
#
_cell.length_a   1.000
_cell.length_b   1.000
_cell.length_c   1.000
_cell.angle_alpha   90.00
_cell.angle_beta   90.00
_cell.angle_gamma   90.00
#
_symmetry.space_group_name_H-M   'P 1'
#
loop_
_entity.id
_entity.type
_entity.pdbx_description
1 polymer ?
#
loop_
_entity_poly.entity_id
_entity_poly.type
_entity_poly.pdbx_seq_one_letter_code
_entity_poly.pdbx_strand_id
1 'polypeptide(L)'
;MGKVHGSLARAGKVRGQTPKVAKQDKKKKPRGRAHKRLQYNRRFVTAVVGFGKKRGPNSSEKIPKTSSRIPYSCVIMKLKLHSLGGFQRLP
;
A
#
# COMPACT_ATOMS: atom_id res chain seq x y z
N MET A 1 8.20 34.46 -29.59
CA MET A 1 6.82 34.19 -29.13
C MET A 1 6.81 34.04 -27.61
N GLY A 2 6.38 35.09 -26.90
CA GLY A 2 6.65 35.28 -25.48
C GLY A 2 5.72 34.51 -24.52
N LYS A 3 6.11 34.49 -23.24
CA LYS A 3 5.33 33.94 -22.12
C LYS A 3 4.13 34.84 -21.85
N VAL A 4 2.96 34.47 -22.34
CA VAL A 4 1.71 35.23 -22.18
C VAL A 4 1.03 34.89 -20.84
N HIS A 5 0.62 35.92 -20.09
CA HIS A 5 -0.11 35.81 -18.80
C HIS A 5 -1.58 35.46 -18.99
N GLY A 6 -2.18 34.78 -18.00
CA GLY A 6 -3.51 34.12 -18.04
C GLY A 6 -4.56 34.80 -18.94
N SER A 7 -5.03 34.11 -20.00
CA SER A 7 -6.14 34.55 -20.85
C SER A 7 -7.26 33.51 -20.83
N LEU A 8 -8.48 33.93 -21.17
CA LEU A 8 -9.67 33.06 -21.19
C LEU A 8 -9.47 31.79 -22.02
N ALA A 9 -8.68 31.86 -23.09
CA ALA A 9 -8.31 30.73 -23.94
C ALA A 9 -7.54 29.60 -23.24
N ARG A 10 -7.06 29.80 -22.01
CA ARG A 10 -6.33 28.79 -21.21
C ARG A 10 -7.13 28.23 -20.05
N ALA A 11 -8.42 28.56 -19.96
CA ALA A 11 -9.34 27.95 -19.01
C ALA A 11 -9.39 26.42 -19.24
N GLY A 12 -9.39 25.64 -18.15
CA GLY A 12 -9.48 24.18 -18.23
C GLY A 12 -8.20 23.45 -18.67
N LYS A 13 -7.11 24.15 -19.04
CA LYS A 13 -5.83 23.56 -19.51
C LYS A 13 -5.37 22.38 -18.66
N VAL A 14 -5.31 22.55 -17.34
CA VAL A 14 -4.78 21.52 -16.43
C VAL A 14 -5.69 20.30 -16.36
N ARG A 15 -7.02 20.49 -16.33
CA ARG A 15 -7.97 19.37 -16.25
C ARG A 15 -8.03 18.55 -17.54
N GLY A 16 -7.80 19.18 -18.69
CA GLY A 16 -7.70 18.50 -19.98
C GLY A 16 -6.36 17.80 -20.21
N GLN A 17 -5.28 18.33 -19.63
CA GLN A 17 -3.95 17.71 -19.72
C GLN A 17 -3.79 16.48 -18.82
N THR A 18 -4.44 16.45 -17.65
CA THR A 18 -4.34 15.29 -16.76
C THR A 18 -5.03 14.06 -17.37
N PRO A 19 -4.37 12.88 -17.41
CA PRO A 19 -4.99 11.67 -17.93
C PRO A 19 -6.24 11.34 -17.12
N LYS A 20 -7.35 11.04 -17.81
CA LYS A 20 -8.62 10.72 -17.17
C LYS A 20 -8.58 9.29 -16.63
N VAL A 21 -8.19 9.15 -15.38
CA VAL A 21 -8.22 7.85 -14.69
C VAL A 21 -9.66 7.50 -14.31
N ALA A 22 -10.15 6.35 -14.77
CA ALA A 22 -11.45 5.82 -14.38
C ALA A 22 -11.49 5.51 -12.88
N LYS A 23 -12.67 5.62 -12.26
CA LYS A 23 -12.83 5.23 -10.86
C LYS A 23 -12.69 3.71 -10.76
N GLN A 24 -11.82 3.26 -9.86
CA GLN A 24 -11.74 1.84 -9.52
C GLN A 24 -13.04 1.35 -8.89
N ASP A 25 -13.44 0.13 -9.23
CA ASP A 25 -14.55 -0.56 -8.57
C ASP A 25 -14.19 -0.83 -7.12
N LYS A 26 -15.05 -0.35 -6.22
CA LYS A 26 -14.86 -0.48 -4.77
C LYS A 26 -16.10 -1.10 -4.16
N LYS A 27 -15.88 -2.09 -3.28
CA LYS A 27 -16.96 -2.69 -2.49
C LYS A 27 -17.68 -1.60 -1.70
N LYS A 28 -19.00 -1.72 -1.59
CA LYS A 28 -19.84 -0.78 -0.84
C LYS A 28 -19.35 -0.72 0.60
N LYS A 29 -19.09 0.50 1.08
CA LYS A 29 -18.81 0.71 2.51
C LYS A 29 -20.11 0.53 3.29
N PRO A 30 -20.08 -0.19 4.43
CA PRO A 30 -21.25 -0.25 5.30
C PRO A 30 -21.63 1.16 5.76
N ARG A 31 -22.91 1.41 5.99
CA ARG A 31 -23.47 2.70 6.38
C ARG A 31 -23.98 2.68 7.83
N GLY A 32 -24.19 3.86 8.40
CA GLY A 32 -24.75 4.03 9.75
C GLY A 32 -23.92 3.37 10.86
N ARG A 33 -24.59 2.61 11.73
CA ARG A 33 -24.01 1.98 12.92
C ARG A 33 -22.85 1.04 12.61
N ALA A 34 -22.96 0.26 11.54
CA ALA A 34 -21.91 -0.68 11.13
C ALA A 34 -20.60 0.06 10.78
N HIS A 35 -20.69 1.22 10.11
CA HIS A 35 -19.52 2.06 9.83
C HIS A 35 -18.89 2.61 11.11
N LYS A 36 -19.71 3.08 12.06
CA LYS A 36 -19.25 3.62 13.34
C LYS A 36 -18.53 2.56 14.17
N ARG A 37 -19.03 1.31 14.20
CA ARG A 37 -18.35 0.18 14.86
C ARG A 37 -16.97 -0.10 14.24
N LEU A 38 -16.89 -0.15 12.90
CA LEU A 38 -15.60 -0.34 12.22
C LEU A 38 -14.62 0.81 12.49
N GLN A 39 -15.10 2.05 12.55
CA GLN A 39 -14.28 3.21 12.85
C GLN A 39 -13.76 3.20 14.30
N TYR A 40 -14.61 2.81 15.26
CA TYR A 40 -14.23 2.67 16.67
C TYR A 40 -13.16 1.59 16.85
N ASN A 41 -13.38 0.39 16.31
CA ASN A 41 -12.43 -0.71 16.41
C ASN A 41 -11.06 -0.33 15.81
N ARG A 42 -11.05 0.27 14.62
CA ARG A 42 -9.81 0.73 13.96
C ARG A 42 -9.06 1.82 14.73
N ARG A 43 -9.79 2.70 15.43
CA ARG A 43 -9.18 3.78 16.18
C ARG A 43 -8.72 3.31 17.55
N PHE A 44 -9.54 2.62 18.32
CA PHE A 44 -9.31 2.49 19.76
C PHE A 44 -8.95 1.08 20.20
N VAL A 45 -9.48 0.04 19.55
CA VAL A 45 -9.32 -1.35 20.01
C VAL A 45 -8.12 -2.03 19.33
N THR A 46 -8.01 -1.91 18.01
CA THR A 46 -6.98 -2.63 17.23
C THR A 46 -5.66 -1.86 17.14
N ALA A 47 -5.66 -0.54 17.35
CA ALA A 47 -4.45 0.27 17.29
C ALA A 47 -3.67 0.15 18.60
N VAL A 48 -2.76 -0.81 18.68
CA VAL A 48 -1.76 -0.88 19.76
C VAL A 48 -0.83 0.32 19.60
N VAL A 49 -0.88 1.23 20.57
CA VAL A 49 0.06 2.36 20.64
C VAL A 49 1.38 1.76 21.14
N GLY A 50 2.30 1.44 20.23
CA GLY A 50 3.70 1.21 20.62
C GLY A 50 4.29 2.46 21.29
N PHE A 51 5.56 2.43 21.67
CA PHE A 51 6.22 3.62 22.22
C PHE A 51 6.14 4.80 21.22
N GLY A 52 5.36 5.84 21.56
CA GLY A 52 5.18 7.04 20.75
C GLY A 52 3.72 7.46 20.53
N LYS A 53 3.51 8.59 19.84
CA LYS A 53 2.17 9.12 19.52
C LYS A 53 1.50 8.26 18.45
N LYS A 54 0.20 8.00 18.64
CA LYS A 54 -0.64 7.25 17.69
C LYS A 54 -0.58 7.84 16.29
N ARG A 55 -0.25 7.01 15.29
CA ARG A 55 -0.21 7.41 13.88
C ARG A 55 -1.58 7.85 13.37
N GLY A 56 -1.58 8.90 12.56
CA GLY A 56 -2.79 9.46 11.96
C GLY A 56 -3.44 8.52 10.94
N PRO A 57 -4.76 8.60 10.74
CA PRO A 57 -5.52 7.67 9.88
C PRO A 57 -5.15 7.74 8.38
N ASN A 58 -4.40 8.76 7.95
CA ASN A 58 -3.94 8.93 6.57
C ASN A 58 -2.42 9.18 6.53
N SER A 59 -1.67 8.43 7.32
CA SER A 59 -0.21 8.43 7.31
C SER A 59 0.30 7.70 6.06
N SER A 60 0.43 8.40 4.94
CA SER A 60 1.10 7.84 3.76
C SER A 60 2.62 7.93 3.96
N GLU A 61 3.20 6.89 4.54
CA GLU A 61 4.65 6.69 4.44
C GLU A 61 4.98 6.36 2.99
N LYS A 62 5.91 7.11 2.39
CA LYS A 62 6.50 6.76 1.10
C LYS A 62 7.38 5.53 1.33
N ILE A 63 6.76 4.35 1.42
CA ILE A 63 7.50 3.10 1.51
C ILE A 63 8.33 3.01 0.22
N PRO A 64 9.67 2.99 0.28
CA PRO A 64 10.46 2.74 -0.92
C PRO A 64 10.05 1.37 -1.45
N LYS A 65 9.63 1.29 -2.71
CA LYS A 65 9.36 0.02 -3.40
C LYS A 65 10.66 -0.71 -3.74
N THR A 66 11.62 -0.74 -2.83
CA THR A 66 12.74 -1.66 -2.95
C THR A 66 12.20 -3.04 -2.60
N SER A 67 12.00 -3.83 -3.65
CA SER A 67 12.43 -5.22 -3.77
C SER A 67 12.76 -5.93 -2.45
N SER A 68 12.20 -7.12 -2.28
CA SER A 68 12.51 -8.13 -1.23
C SER A 68 11.80 -7.97 0.13
N ARG A 69 10.47 -8.08 0.14
CA ARG A 69 9.84 -9.01 1.09
C ARG A 69 9.83 -10.39 0.45
N ILE A 70 10.98 -11.06 0.52
CA ILE A 70 10.99 -12.52 0.37
C ILE A 70 10.12 -13.03 1.53
N PRO A 71 9.02 -13.75 1.26
CA PRO A 71 8.22 -14.31 2.32
C PRO A 71 9.10 -15.24 3.16
N TYR A 72 9.08 -15.06 4.47
CA TYR A 72 9.79 -15.90 5.44
C TYR A 72 9.40 -17.39 5.40
N SER A 73 8.52 -17.80 4.48
CA SER A 73 8.32 -19.22 4.12
C SER A 73 9.52 -19.83 3.42
N CYS A 74 10.39 -19.04 2.77
CA CYS A 74 11.57 -19.55 2.07
C CYS A 74 12.81 -19.75 2.99
N VAL A 75 12.84 -19.10 4.16
CA VAL A 75 13.97 -19.21 5.11
C VAL A 75 13.90 -20.53 5.90
N ILE A 76 12.71 -21.04 6.18
CA ILE A 76 12.54 -22.30 6.93
C ILE A 76 12.91 -23.54 6.08
N MET A 77 12.84 -23.47 4.75
CA MET A 77 13.22 -24.60 3.88
C MET A 77 14.74 -24.68 3.62
N LYS A 78 15.51 -23.61 3.84
CA LYS A 78 16.96 -23.60 3.56
C LYS A 78 17.82 -24.15 4.70
N LEU A 79 17.27 -24.33 5.91
CA LEU A 79 18.01 -24.84 7.07
C LEU A 79 17.89 -26.36 7.29
N LYS A 80 17.07 -27.09 6.51
CA LYS A 80 16.86 -28.53 6.70
C LYS A 80 17.66 -29.43 5.73
N LEU A 81 18.37 -28.87 4.75
CA LEU A 81 19.05 -29.65 3.69
C LEU A 81 20.58 -29.78 3.85
N HIS A 82 21.13 -29.59 5.05
CA HIS A 82 22.56 -29.80 5.34
C HIS A 82 22.83 -30.94 6.33
N SER A 83 21.90 -31.90 6.51
CA SER A 83 22.07 -32.93 7.56
C SER A 83 21.72 -34.36 7.17
N LEU A 84 21.48 -34.68 5.90
CA LEU A 84 21.38 -36.09 5.50
C LEU A 84 22.12 -36.28 4.18
N GLY A 85 23.22 -37.00 4.28
CA GLY A 85 24.12 -37.31 3.17
C GLY A 85 23.51 -38.25 2.14
N GLY A 86 24.30 -38.49 1.10
CA GLY A 86 24.04 -39.53 0.11
C GLY A 86 23.76 -38.98 -1.27
N PHE A 87 24.78 -38.43 -1.93
CA PHE A 87 24.79 -38.36 -3.39
C PHE A 87 25.62 -39.56 -3.90
N GLN A 88 24.98 -40.74 -3.97
CA GLN A 88 25.49 -41.82 -4.81
C GLN A 88 25.19 -41.45 -6.26
N ARG A 89 26.23 -41.40 -7.08
CA ARG A 89 26.10 -41.42 -8.54
C ARG A 89 25.73 -42.83 -8.99
N LEU A 90 24.82 -42.93 -9.96
CA LEU A 90 24.79 -43.85 -11.13
C LEU A 90 23.32 -44.15 -11.52
N PRO A 91 23.03 -44.55 -12.76
CA PRO A 91 23.75 -44.34 -14.04
C PRO A 91 23.15 -43.21 -14.89
#